data_AF-A0A2S6I9A3-F1
#
_entry.id   AF-A0A2S6I9A3-F1
#
_cell.length_a   1.000
_cell.length_b   1.000
_cell.length_c   1.000
_cell.angle_alpha   90.00
_cell.angle_beta   90.00
_cell.angle_gamma   90.00
#
_symmetry.space_group_name_H-M   'P 1'
#
loop_
_entity.id
_entity.type
_entity.pdbx_description
1 polymer ?
#
loop_
_entity_poly.entity_id
_entity_poly.type
_entity_poly.pdbx_seq_one_letter_code
_entity_poly.pdbx_strand_id
1 'polypeptide(L)' 'MKAFIAREFVWLLATLVLAFPLAFIWLSAVDLVSPAPAYSPDEKVFVTELFVIAYAVCFIGVYLFRLVMMAIKQVAIPA' A
#
# COMPACT_ATOMS: atom_id res chain seq x y z
N MET A 1 -6.86 -8.99 -25.40
CA MET A 1 -5.85 -7.97 -25.02
C MET A 1 -6.46 -6.70 -24.43
N LYS A 2 -7.34 -5.96 -25.13
CA LYS A 2 -7.93 -4.70 -24.61
C LYS A 2 -8.63 -4.85 -23.25
N ALA A 3 -9.46 -5.88 -23.08
CA ALA A 3 -10.15 -6.15 -21.81
C ALA A 3 -9.20 -6.51 -20.66
N PHE A 4 -8.07 -7.17 -20.96
CA PHE A 4 -7.06 -7.51 -19.95
C PHE A 4 -6.35 -6.24 -19.45
N ILE A 5 -5.95 -5.35 -20.36
CA ILE A 5 -5.31 -4.07 -20.02
C ILE A 5 -6.26 -3.18 -19.20
N ALA A 6 -7.52 -3.07 -19.61
CA ALA A 6 -8.53 -2.31 -18.86
C ALA A 6 -8.72 -2.84 -17.43
N ARG A 7 -8.75 -4.17 -17.27
CA ARG A 7 -8.85 -4.80 -15.94
C ARG A 7 -7.62 -4.50 -15.07
N GLU A 8 -6.42 -4.57 -15.63
CA GLU A 8 -5.20 -4.24 -14.88
C GLU A 8 -5.14 -2.77 -14.48
N PHE A 9 -5.61 -1.87 -15.33
CA PHE A 9 -5.68 -0.44 -15.02
C PHE A 9 -6.63 -0.15 -13.86
N VAL A 10 -7.80 -0.82 -13.82
CA VAL A 10 -8.73 -0.69 -12.69
C VAL A 10 -8.10 -1.21 -11.40
N TRP A 11 -7.39 -2.33 -11.45
CA TRP A 11 -6.65 -2.83 -10.29
C TRP A 11 -5.57 -1.87 -9.81
N LEU A 12 -4.85 -1.22 -10.73
CA LEU A 12 -3.85 -0.22 -10.39
C LEU A 12 -4.46 0.95 -9.62
N LEU A 13 -5.56 1.49 -10.12
CA LEU A 13 -6.29 2.56 -9.42
C LEU A 13 -6.80 2.11 -8.06
N ALA A 14 -7.37 0.90 -7.98
CA ALA A 14 -7.84 0.34 -6.70
C ALA A 14 -6.69 0.20 -5.69
N THR A 15 -5.51 -0.27 -6.12
CA THR A 15 -4.35 -0.41 -5.26
C THR A 15 -3.79 0.95 -4.81
N LEU A 16 -3.79 1.97 -5.68
CA LEU A 16 -3.42 3.34 -5.29
C LEU A 16 -4.33 3.89 -4.18
N VAL A 17 -5.64 3.68 -4.31
CA VAL A 17 -6.61 4.13 -3.30
C VAL A 17 -6.46 3.33 -2.00
N LEU A 18 -6.28 2.02 -2.08
CA LEU A 18 -6.13 1.15 -0.90
C LEU A 18 -4.81 1.37 -0.15
N ALA A 19 -3.72 1.68 -0.86
CA ALA A 19 -2.42 1.91 -0.25
C ALA A 19 -2.43 3.12 0.71
N PHE A 20 -3.32 4.09 0.49
CA PHE A 20 -3.40 5.30 1.31
C PHE A 20 -3.80 5.01 2.77
N PRO A 21 -4.98 4.43 3.08
CA PRO A 21 -5.33 4.08 4.46
C PRO A 21 -4.42 2.99 5.04
N LEU A 22 -3.89 2.08 4.21
CA LEU A 22 -2.91 1.08 4.65
C LEU A 22 -1.61 1.71 5.15
N ALA A 23 -1.12 2.75 4.48
CA ALA A 23 0.07 3.50 4.91
C ALA A 23 -0.16 4.18 6.27
N PHE A 24 -1.34 4.75 6.51
CA PHE A 24 -1.70 5.31 7.83
C PHE A 24 -1.70 4.24 8.92
N ILE A 25 -2.34 3.10 8.65
CA ILE A 25 -2.37 1.98 9.60
C ILE A 25 -0.95 1.50 9.90
N TRP A 26 -0.12 1.34 8.87
CA TRP A 26 1.26 0.92 9.04
C TRP A 26 2.04 1.91 9.89
N LEU A 27 2.03 3.20 9.55
CA LEU A 27 2.70 4.25 10.35
C LEU A 27 2.24 4.27 11.80
N SER A 28 0.94 4.10 12.06
CA SER A 28 0.40 4.03 13.42
C SER A 28 0.89 2.80 14.19
N ALA A 29 1.28 1.74 13.49
CA ALA A 29 1.77 0.51 14.09
C ALA A 29 3.28 0.55 14.38
N VAL A 30 4.07 1.37 13.66
CA VAL A 30 5.54 1.34 13.80
C VAL A 30 6.09 2.27 14.90
N ASP A 31 5.25 3.08 15.56
CA ASP A 31 5.65 4.00 16.66
C ASP A 31 6.94 4.80 16.39
N LEU A 32 7.11 5.23 15.13
CA LEU A 32 8.31 5.96 14.67
C LEU A 32 8.20 7.47 14.79
N VAL A 33 7.05 7.98 15.24
CA VAL A 33 6.73 9.40 15.24
C VAL A 33 6.59 9.88 16.68
N SER A 34 7.16 11.05 16.97
CA SER A 34 7.12 11.66 18.30
C SER A 34 5.68 11.82 18.80
N PRO A 35 5.36 11.44 20.05
CA PRO A 35 4.04 11.66 20.63
C PRO A 35 3.81 13.14 21.05
N ALA A 36 4.75 14.04 20.76
CA ALA A 36 4.66 15.45 21.11
C ALA A 36 3.43 16.11 20.46
N PRO A 37 2.76 17.05 21.15
CA PRO A 37 1.53 17.68 20.67
C PRO A 37 1.71 18.54 19.41
N ALA A 38 2.94 18.89 19.06
CA ALA A 38 3.27 19.60 17.83
C ALA A 38 4.63 19.14 17.29
N TYR A 39 4.67 18.80 16.01
CA TYR A 39 5.91 18.51 15.30
C TYR A 39 6.69 19.79 15.02
N SER A 40 7.98 19.74 15.27
CA SER A 40 8.95 20.69 14.72
C SER A 40 8.92 20.66 13.17
N PRO A 41 9.45 21.70 12.49
CA PRO A 41 9.53 21.70 11.03
C PRO A 41 10.23 20.46 10.46
N ASP A 42 11.30 20.00 11.10
CA ASP A 42 12.08 18.84 10.64
C ASP A 42 11.29 17.53 10.82
N GLU A 43 10.58 17.36 11.93
CA GLU A 43 9.71 16.20 12.16
C GLU A 43 8.56 16.14 11.16
N LYS A 44 8.00 17.28 10.73
CA LYS A 44 6.96 17.31 9.68
C LYS A 44 7.48 16.78 8.35
N VAL A 45 8.71 17.14 7.99
CA VAL A 45 9.36 16.64 6.79
C VAL A 45 9.57 15.13 6.92
N PHE A 46 10.15 14.69 8.04
CA PHE A 46 10.40 13.26 8.30
C PHE A 46 9.12 12.41 8.24
N VAL A 47 8.03 12.84 8.89
CA VAL A 47 6.74 12.13 8.88
C VAL A 47 6.16 12.06 7.46
N THR A 48 6.32 13.12 6.68
CA THR A 48 5.85 13.15 5.29
C THR A 48 6.65 12.18 4.42
N GLU A 49 7.97 12.18 4.54
CA GLU A 49 8.85 11.24 3.84
C GLU A 49 8.55 9.78 4.22
N LEU A 50 8.37 9.54 5.53
CA LEU A 50 8.02 8.22 6.05
C LEU A 50 6.65 7.76 5.52
N PHE A 51 5.68 8.67 5.39
CA PHE A 51 4.39 8.38 4.75
C PHE A 51 4.53 8.00 3.27
N VAL A 52 5.36 8.71 2.51
CA VAL A 52 5.59 8.39 1.09
C VAL A 52 6.23 7.00 0.95
N ILE A 53 7.18 6.65 1.81
CA ILE A 53 7.80 5.31 1.84
C ILE A 53 6.77 4.26 2.25
N ALA A 54 6.02 4.49 3.32
CA ALA A 54 4.93 3.61 3.78
C ALA A 54 3.95 3.31 2.65
N TYR A 55 3.51 4.35 1.94
CA TYR A 55 2.59 4.26 0.83
C TYR A 55 3.15 3.41 -0.31
N ALA A 56 4.41 3.63 -0.70
CA ALA A 56 5.06 2.82 -1.74
C ALA A 56 5.15 1.34 -1.34
N VAL A 57 5.54 1.06 -0.08
CA VAL A 57 5.61 -0.31 0.45
C VAL A 57 4.23 -0.97 0.47
N CYS A 58 3.19 -0.27 0.93
CA CYS A 58 1.82 -0.77 0.94
C CYS A 58 1.29 -1.03 -0.48
N PHE A 59 1.57 -0.12 -1.42
CA PHE A 59 1.20 -0.29 -2.82
C PHE A 59 1.81 -1.56 -3.43
N ILE A 60 3.13 -1.76 -3.25
CA ILE A 60 3.82 -2.97 -3.72
C ILE A 60 3.26 -4.21 -3.00
N GLY A 61 3.05 -4.13 -1.69
CA GLY A 61 2.53 -5.23 -0.88
C GLY A 61 1.16 -5.72 -1.32
N VAL A 62 0.23 -4.81 -1.63
CA VAL A 62 -1.10 -5.16 -2.15
C VAL A 62 -0.98 -5.87 -3.50
N TYR A 63 -0.10 -5.41 -4.39
CA TYR A 63 0.15 -6.06 -5.67
C TYR A 63 0.77 -7.45 -5.52
N LEU A 64 1.73 -7.61 -4.61
CA LEU A 64 2.32 -8.92 -4.29
C LEU A 64 1.27 -9.88 -3.75
N PHE A 65 0.44 -9.43 -2.80
CA PHE A 65 -0.63 -10.24 -2.23
C PHE A 65 -1.63 -10.70 -3.32
N ARG A 66 -1.93 -9.82 -4.28
CA ARG A 66 -2.76 -10.18 -5.44
C ARG A 66 -2.13 -11.28 -6.29
N LEU A 67 -0.83 -11.19 -6.58
CA LEU A 67 -0.11 -12.24 -7.33
C LEU A 67 -0.16 -13.58 -6.59
N VAL A 68 0.05 -13.56 -5.28
CA VAL A 68 -0.06 -14.75 -4.42
C VAL A 68 -1.48 -15.33 -4.47
N MET A 69 -2.51 -14.51 -4.34
CA MET A 69 -3.91 -14.97 -4.41
C MET A 69 -4.27 -15.55 -5.78
N MET A 70 -3.69 -15.03 -6.87
CA MET A 70 -3.85 -15.62 -8.20
C MET A 70 -3.19 -17.00 -8.28
N ALA A 71 -1.99 -17.16 -7.74
CA ALA A 71 -1.30 -18.46 -7.68
C ALA A 71 -2.08 -19.47 -6.82
N ILE A 72 -2.57 -19.05 -5.65
CA ILE A 72 -3.39 -19.90 -4.79
C ILE A 72 -4.66 -20.36 -5.52
N LYS A 73 -5.38 -19.46 -6.19
CA LYS A 73 -6.59 -19.84 -6.95
C LYS A 73 -6.29 -20.88 -8.02
N GLN A 74 -5.14 -20.77 -8.69
CA GLN A 74 -4.73 -21.73 -9.72
C GLN A 74 -4.42 -23.11 -9.16
N VAL A 75 -3.86 -23.18 -7.95
CA VAL A 75 -3.43 -24.45 -7.32
C VAL A 75 -4.55 -25.09 -6.50
N ALA A 76 -5.30 -24.30 -5.72
CA ALA A 76 -6.26 -24.78 -4.74
C ALA A 76 -7.67 -25.04 -5.31
N ILE A 77 -8.01 -24.43 -6.45
CA ILE A 77 -9.26 -24.69 -7.16
C ILE A 77 -8.88 -25.34 -8.49
N PRO A 78 -8.72 -26.67 -8.53
CA PRO A 78 -8.56 -27.38 -9.79
C PRO A 78 -9.83 -27.17 -10.62
N ALA A 79 -9.65 -26.78 -11.88
CA ALA A 79 -10.71 -26.55 -12.85
C ALA A 79 -11.58 -27.79 -13.06
#